data_AF-A0A4R6MLA8-F1
#
_entry.id   AF-A0A4R6MLA8-F1
#
_cell.length_a   1.000
_cell.length_b   1.000
_cell.length_c   1.000
_cell.angle_alpha   90.00
_cell.angle_beta   90.00
_cell.angle_gamma   90.00
#
_symmetry.space_group_name_H-M   'P 1'
#
loop_
_entity.id
_entity.type
_entity.pdbx_description
1 polymer ?
#
loop_
_entity_poly.entity_id
_entity_poly.type
_entity_poly.pdbx_seq_one_letter_code
_entity_poly.pdbx_strand_id
1 'polypeptide(L)'
;MIRQILGVIIGYAIFVISSILLFKFSEVNPHEETSKLFMTWTFVYGTVFSFISGLVTQLIAKTRNLKVNYVLFIIMAGFATFSLFKSGGSSWTQLLAIFVFSPISVLGGLFWIKRNVTSKK
;
A
#
# COMPACT_ATOMS: atom_id res chain seq x y z
N MET A 1 -16.55 6.08 -13.16
CA MET A 1 -15.18 6.54 -13.47
C MET A 1 -14.61 7.47 -12.40
N ILE A 2 -15.17 8.67 -12.13
CA ILE A 2 -14.58 9.63 -11.17
C ILE A 2 -14.31 9.04 -9.77
N ARG A 3 -15.24 8.29 -9.21
CA ARG A 3 -15.08 7.62 -7.90
C ARG A 3 -13.98 6.57 -7.89
N GLN A 4 -13.75 5.89 -9.01
CA GLN A 4 -12.69 4.89 -9.12
C GLN A 4 -11.32 5.58 -9.12
N ILE A 5 -11.19 6.67 -9.89
CA ILE A 5 -9.96 7.48 -9.92
C ILE A 5 -9.68 8.05 -8.52
N LEU A 6 -10.68 8.67 -7.88
CA LEU A 6 -10.56 9.19 -6.51
C LEU A 6 -10.18 8.09 -5.52
N GLY A 7 -10.77 6.90 -5.64
CA GLY A 7 -10.44 5.77 -4.76
C GLY A 7 -8.98 5.34 -4.89
N VAL A 8 -8.43 5.29 -6.10
CA VAL A 8 -7.02 4.96 -6.33
C VAL A 8 -6.11 6.07 -5.78
N ILE A 9 -6.41 7.34 -6.06
CA ILE A 9 -5.62 8.47 -5.57
C ILE A 9 -5.59 8.50 -4.04
N ILE A 10 -6.75 8.39 -3.40
CA ILE A 10 -6.87 8.45 -1.93
C ILE A 10 -6.23 7.23 -1.28
N GLY A 11 -6.42 6.03 -1.84
CA GLY A 11 -5.75 4.83 -1.35
C GLY A 11 -4.24 4.94 -1.43
N TYR A 12 -3.71 5.36 -2.59
CA TYR A 12 -2.27 5.57 -2.75
C TYR A 12 -1.74 6.62 -1.77
N ALA A 13 -2.45 7.74 -1.60
CA ALA A 13 -2.10 8.78 -0.64
C ALA A 13 -2.03 8.25 0.81
N ILE A 14 -2.98 7.41 1.24
CA ILE A 14 -2.94 6.79 2.57
C ILE A 14 -1.63 6.01 2.77
N PHE A 15 -1.25 5.18 1.80
CA PHE A 15 -0.03 4.39 1.90
C PHE A 15 1.24 5.26 1.88
N VAL A 16 1.32 6.23 0.97
CA VAL A 16 2.50 7.09 0.84
C VAL A 16 2.67 8.02 2.04
N ILE A 17 1.60 8.71 2.45
CA ILE A 17 1.67 9.66 3.55
C ILE A 17 2.03 8.93 4.85
N SER A 18 1.41 7.79 5.14
CA SER A 18 1.77 7.00 6.33
C SER A 18 3.22 6.52 6.30
N SER A 19 3.71 6.08 5.13
CA SER A 19 5.12 5.69 4.97
C SER A 19 6.08 6.88 5.20
N ILE A 20 5.79 8.04 4.62
CA ILE A 20 6.59 9.26 4.81
C ILE A 20 6.62 9.65 6.29
N LEU A 21 5.46 9.61 6.97
CA LEU A 21 5.38 9.96 8.39
C LEU A 21 6.21 8.99 9.24
N LEU A 22 6.15 7.68 8.97
CA LEU A 22 6.95 6.68 9.68
C LEU A 22 8.44 7.03 9.63
N PHE A 23 9.00 7.18 8.42
CA PHE A 23 10.44 7.41 8.25
C PHE A 23 10.87 8.82 8.70
N LYS A 24 10.01 9.83 8.53
CA LYS A 24 10.31 11.20 8.97
C LYS A 24 10.32 11.31 10.48
N PHE A 25 9.35 10.71 11.18
CA PHE A 25 9.31 10.77 12.65
C PHE A 25 10.34 9.87 13.32
N SER A 26 10.72 8.76 12.67
CA SER A 26 11.76 7.88 13.20
C SER A 26 13.18 8.33 12.87
N GLU A 27 13.35 9.33 12.00
CA GLU A 27 14.65 9.78 11.48
C GLU A 27 15.47 8.63 10.84
N VAL A 28 14.78 7.62 10.27
CA VAL A 28 15.42 6.46 9.63
C VAL A 28 15.42 6.64 8.12
N ASN A 29 16.59 6.50 7.49
CA ASN A 29 16.69 6.53 6.04
C ASN A 29 16.14 5.22 5.44
N PRO A 30 15.08 5.24 4.60
CA PRO A 30 14.51 4.04 3.98
C PRO A 30 15.43 3.37 2.95
N HIS A 31 16.55 4.01 2.57
CA HIS A 31 17.56 3.52 1.63
C HIS A 31 18.84 3.05 2.32
N GLU A 32 18.87 3.00 3.65
CA GLU A 32 20.02 2.51 4.40
C GLU A 32 19.66 1.25 5.18
N GLU A 33 20.69 0.52 5.60
CA GLU A 33 20.49 -0.55 6.57
C GLU A 33 20.09 0.05 7.91
N THR A 34 19.21 -0.67 8.61
CA THR A 34 18.70 -0.26 9.92
C THR A 34 18.55 -1.48 10.81
N SER A 35 18.20 -1.25 12.07
CA SER A 35 18.00 -2.34 13.02
C SER A 35 16.89 -3.30 12.54
N LYS A 36 17.10 -4.61 12.75
CA LYS A 36 16.10 -5.64 12.43
C LYS A 36 14.77 -5.41 13.14
N LEU A 37 14.82 -4.85 14.35
CA LEU A 37 13.63 -4.48 15.11
C LEU A 37 12.82 -3.41 14.38
N PHE A 38 13.47 -2.35 13.89
CA PHE A 38 12.80 -1.30 13.12
C PHE A 38 12.23 -1.85 11.81
N MET A 39 12.99 -2.68 11.07
CA MET A 39 12.49 -3.34 9.87
C MET A 39 11.21 -4.15 10.13
N THR A 40 11.17 -4.89 11.25
CA THR A 40 9.99 -5.68 11.66
C THR A 40 8.79 -4.77 11.96
N TRP A 41 9.01 -3.65 12.65
CA TRP A 41 7.96 -2.67 12.88
C TRP A 41 7.45 -2.03 11.60
N THR A 42 8.35 -1.65 10.69
CA THR A 42 7.99 -1.12 9.37
C THR A 42 7.19 -2.13 8.57
N PHE A 43 7.56 -3.41 8.62
CA PHE A 43 6.81 -4.49 7.97
C PHE A 43 5.36 -4.54 8.48
N VAL A 44 5.16 -4.57 9.79
CA VAL A 44 3.81 -4.62 10.39
C VAL A 44 3.03 -3.36 10.06
N TYR A 45 3.64 -2.19 10.25
CA TYR A 45 3.02 -0.88 10.00
C TYR A 45 2.62 -0.73 8.52
N GLY A 46 3.55 -0.98 7.60
CA GLY A 46 3.30 -0.90 6.16
C GLY A 46 2.24 -1.88 5.68
N THR A 47 2.20 -3.09 6.26
CA THR A 47 1.15 -4.09 5.98
C THR A 47 -0.22 -3.57 6.37
N VAL A 48 -0.37 -3.02 7.58
CA VAL A 48 -1.64 -2.46 8.07
C VAL A 48 -2.10 -1.31 7.18
N PHE A 49 -1.24 -0.33 6.90
CA PHE A 49 -1.62 0.82 6.08
C PHE A 49 -1.86 0.47 4.62
N SER A 50 -1.17 -0.53 4.09
CA SER A 50 -1.47 -1.03 2.75
C SER A 50 -2.83 -1.72 2.67
N PHE A 51 -3.19 -2.51 3.69
CA PHE A 51 -4.52 -3.12 3.77
C PHE A 51 -5.61 -2.05 3.83
N ILE A 52 -5.43 -1.02 4.67
CA ILE A 52 -6.35 0.13 4.79
C ILE A 52 -6.44 0.89 3.46
N SER A 53 -5.32 1.14 2.80
CA SER A 53 -5.26 1.78 1.47
C SER A 53 -6.16 1.05 0.48
N GLY A 54 -6.00 -0.27 0.38
CA GLY A 54 -6.81 -1.14 -0.46
C GLY A 54 -8.31 -1.13 -0.15
N LEU A 55 -8.63 -1.20 1.15
CA LEU A 55 -10.01 -1.15 1.65
C LEU A 55 -10.67 0.19 1.29
N VAL A 56 -9.98 1.31 1.54
CA VAL A 56 -10.48 2.66 1.26
C VAL A 56 -10.63 2.90 -0.24
N THR A 57 -9.70 2.43 -1.07
CA THR A 57 -9.86 2.47 -2.53
C THR A 57 -11.17 1.81 -2.95
N GLN A 58 -11.47 0.63 -2.42
CA GLN A 58 -12.69 -0.08 -2.78
C GLN A 58 -13.95 0.57 -2.20
N LEU A 59 -13.87 1.09 -0.97
CA LEU A 59 -14.94 1.86 -0.32
C LEU A 59 -15.38 3.06 -1.16
N ILE A 60 -14.41 3.83 -1.68
CA ILE A 60 -14.67 5.03 -2.48
C ILE A 60 -15.10 4.66 -3.90
N ALA A 61 -14.42 3.70 -4.52
CA ALA A 61 -14.70 3.27 -5.88
C ALA A 61 -16.08 2.61 -6.04
N LYS A 62 -16.63 2.02 -4.96
CA LYS A 62 -17.94 1.34 -4.91
C LYS A 62 -18.12 0.28 -6.01
N THR A 63 -17.05 -0.43 -6.36
CA THR A 63 -17.11 -1.51 -7.34
C THR A 63 -17.29 -2.87 -6.65
N ARG A 64 -17.63 -3.92 -7.42
CA ARG A 64 -17.76 -5.30 -6.93
C ARG A 64 -16.67 -6.24 -7.47
N ASN A 65 -15.62 -5.66 -8.07
CA ASN A 65 -14.47 -6.40 -8.59
C ASN A 65 -13.18 -5.73 -8.13
N LEU A 66 -12.04 -6.40 -8.33
CA LEU A 66 -10.73 -5.94 -7.87
C LEU A 66 -9.96 -5.10 -8.91
N LYS A 67 -10.56 -4.71 -10.04
CA LYS A 67 -9.84 -4.00 -11.11
C LYS A 67 -9.16 -2.73 -10.59
N VAL A 68 -9.83 -1.95 -9.75
CA VAL A 68 -9.27 -0.71 -9.16
C VAL A 68 -8.15 -0.98 -8.17
N ASN A 69 -8.22 -2.06 -7.40
CA ASN A 69 -7.14 -2.48 -6.50
C ASN A 69 -5.93 -3.00 -7.26
N TYR A 70 -6.11 -3.65 -8.42
CA TYR A 70 -4.98 -4.02 -9.27
C TYR A 70 -4.29 -2.80 -9.89
N VAL A 71 -5.03 -1.74 -10.22
CA VAL A 71 -4.42 -0.46 -10.63
C VAL A 71 -3.59 0.12 -9.49
N LEU A 72 -4.14 0.16 -8.26
CA LEU A 72 -3.40 0.60 -7.08
C LEU A 72 -2.14 -0.25 -6.84
N PHE A 73 -2.25 -1.57 -6.95
CA PHE A 73 -1.12 -2.51 -6.88
C PHE A 73 -0.02 -2.13 -7.87
N ILE A 74 -0.36 -1.92 -9.14
CA ILE A 74 0.59 -1.57 -10.19
C ILE A 74 1.26 -0.23 -9.88
N ILE A 75 0.52 0.75 -9.38
CA ILE A 75 1.07 2.06 -9.00
C ILE A 75 2.07 1.90 -7.85
N MET A 76 1.70 1.20 -6.78
CA MET A 76 2.56 0.98 -5.62
C MET A 76 3.83 0.21 -5.99
N ALA A 77 3.68 -0.93 -6.68
CA ALA A 77 4.79 -1.75 -7.13
C ALA A 77 5.65 -1.01 -8.17
N GLY A 78 5.04 -0.26 -9.09
CA GLY A 78 5.72 0.52 -10.11
C GLY A 78 6.60 1.62 -9.53
N PHE A 79 6.09 2.41 -8.58
CA PHE A 79 6.90 3.42 -7.89
C PHE A 79 8.01 2.81 -7.02
N ALA A 80 7.72 1.70 -6.33
CA ALA A 80 8.73 0.98 -5.57
C ALA A 80 9.83 0.39 -6.47
N THR A 81 9.46 -0.13 -7.64
CA THR A 81 10.40 -0.66 -8.64
C THR A 81 11.24 0.47 -9.24
N PHE A 82 10.63 1.61 -9.56
CA PHE A 82 11.35 2.79 -9.99
C PHE A 82 12.34 3.27 -8.92
N SER A 83 11.92 3.30 -7.66
CA SER A 83 12.77 3.63 -6.52
C SER A 83 13.93 2.65 -6.37
N LEU A 84 13.68 1.34 -6.54
CA LEU A 84 14.69 0.28 -6.47
C LEU A 84 15.84 0.53 -7.43
N PHE A 85 15.53 0.86 -8.69
CA PHE A 85 16.55 1.14 -9.72
C PHE A 85 17.26 2.48 -9.54
N LYS A 86 16.70 3.42 -8.76
CA LYS A 86 17.30 4.73 -8.52
C LYS A 86 18.14 4.80 -7.26
N SER A 87 17.88 3.97 -6.27
CA SER A 87 18.61 3.97 -5.00
C SER A 87 19.88 3.14 -5.08
N GLY A 88 21.01 3.69 -4.64
CA GLY A 88 22.29 2.97 -4.55
C GLY A 88 22.54 2.27 -3.21
N GLY A 89 21.61 2.39 -2.26
CA GLY A 89 21.72 1.83 -0.91
C GLY A 89 20.88 0.57 -0.70
N SER A 90 20.49 0.32 0.54
CA SER A 90 19.65 -0.82 0.90
C SER A 90 18.27 -0.73 0.24
N SER A 91 17.81 -1.88 -0.27
CA SER A 91 16.58 -2.01 -1.08
C SER A 91 15.41 -2.64 -0.33
N TRP A 92 15.53 -2.82 0.99
CA TRP A 92 14.57 -3.61 1.77
C TRP A 92 13.16 -3.00 1.77
N THR A 93 13.04 -1.66 1.82
CA THR A 93 11.73 -0.98 1.81
C THR A 93 11.02 -1.13 0.47
N GLN A 94 11.76 -1.07 -0.64
CA GLN A 94 11.27 -1.27 -1.99
C GLN A 94 10.81 -2.71 -2.20
N LEU A 95 11.61 -3.68 -1.74
CA LEU A 95 11.26 -5.10 -1.81
C LEU A 95 9.99 -5.39 -1.01
N LEU A 96 9.85 -4.82 0.20
CA LEU A 96 8.61 -4.92 0.97
C LEU A 96 7.43 -4.29 0.23
N ALA A 97 7.61 -3.11 -0.37
CA ALA A 97 6.54 -2.45 -1.12
C ALA A 97 6.07 -3.28 -2.33
N ILE A 98 6.99 -3.91 -3.06
CA ILE A 98 6.69 -4.75 -4.22
C ILE A 98 6.04 -6.07 -3.78
N PHE A 99 6.68 -6.83 -2.90
CA PHE A 99 6.30 -8.22 -2.61
C PHE A 99 5.31 -8.39 -1.46
N VAL A 100 5.15 -7.38 -0.62
CA VAL A 100 4.28 -7.46 0.57
C VAL A 100 3.19 -6.40 0.49
N PHE A 101 3.55 -5.12 0.49
CA PHE A 101 2.55 -4.08 0.65
C PHE A 101 1.63 -4.01 -0.56
N SER A 102 2.14 -4.01 -1.80
CA SER A 102 1.25 -3.95 -2.96
C SER A 102 0.25 -5.13 -3.02
N PRO A 103 0.61 -6.42 -2.81
CA PRO A 103 -0.38 -7.51 -2.70
C PRO A 103 -1.40 -7.31 -1.57
N ILE A 104 -0.95 -6.84 -0.40
CA ILE A 104 -1.83 -6.63 0.75
C ILE A 104 -2.89 -5.56 0.47
N SER A 105 -2.59 -4.55 -0.37
CA SER A 105 -3.59 -3.57 -0.83
C SER A 105 -4.72 -4.21 -1.64
N VAL A 106 -4.45 -5.33 -2.34
CA VAL A 106 -5.49 -6.08 -3.04
C VAL A 106 -6.37 -6.84 -2.05
N LEU A 107 -5.76 -7.42 -1.00
CA LEU A 107 -6.50 -8.13 0.06
C LEU A 107 -7.45 -7.19 0.82
N GLY A 108 -7.03 -5.94 1.08
CA GLY A 108 -7.90 -4.91 1.66
C GLY A 108 -9.17 -4.65 0.85
N GLY A 109 -9.02 -4.55 -0.48
CA GLY A 109 -10.16 -4.43 -1.39
C GLY A 109 -11.04 -5.68 -1.41
N LEU A 110 -10.43 -6.87 -1.42
CA LEU A 110 -11.15 -8.14 -1.41
C LEU A 110 -12.01 -8.30 -0.15
N PHE A 111 -11.45 -7.95 1.01
CA PHE A 111 -12.17 -7.95 2.28
C PHE A 111 -13.42 -7.06 2.23
N TRP A 112 -13.29 -5.83 1.69
CA TRP A 112 -14.41 -4.91 1.56
C TRP A 112 -15.52 -5.42 0.63
N ILE A 113 -15.15 -6.03 -0.50
CA ILE A 113 -16.12 -6.62 -1.43
C ILE A 113 -16.89 -7.74 -0.73
N LYS A 114 -16.18 -8.69 -0.11
CA LYS A 114 -16.80 -9.84 0.57
C LYS A 114 -17.78 -9.40 1.66
N ARG A 115 -17.38 -8.43 2.50
CA ARG A 115 -18.24 -7.87 3.56
C ARG A 115 -19.57 -7.32 3.01
N ASN A 116 -19.51 -6.57 1.90
CA ASN A 116 -20.70 -5.94 1.31
C ASN A 116 -21.58 -6.90 0.50
N VAL A 117 -21.02 -8.00 0.01
CA VAL A 117 -21.81 -9.06 -0.64
C VAL A 117 -22.61 -9.82 0.41
N THR A 118 -22.00 -10.18 1.54
CA THR A 118 -22.68 -10.89 2.62
C THR A 118 -23.78 -10.04 3.27
N SER A 119 -23.60 -8.72 3.40
CA SER A 119 -24.60 -7.82 3.99
C SER A 119 -25.87 -7.61 3.14
N LYS A 120 -25.92 -8.10 1.90
CA LYS A 120 -27.08 -7.97 0.99
C LYS A 120 -27.90 -9.24 0.82
N LYS A 121 -27.50 -10.33 1.48
CA LYS A 121 -28.31 -11.55 1.63
C LYS A 121 -29.12 -11.46 2.91
#